data_AF-A0A1B9LTJ7-F1
#
_entry.id   AF-A0A1B9LTJ7-F1
#
_cell.length_a   1.000
_cell.length_b   1.000
_cell.length_c   1.000
_cell.angle_alpha   90.00
_cell.angle_beta   90.00
_cell.angle_gamma   90.00
#
_symmetry.space_group_name_H-M   'P 1'
#
loop_
_entity.id
_entity.type
_entity.pdbx_description
1 polymer ?
#
loop_
_entity_poly.entity_id
_entity_poly.type
_entity_poly.pdbx_seq_one_letter_code
_entity_poly.pdbx_strand_id
1 'polypeptide(L)'
;MSKEKALSIVLIIAVFVFAVYFGYNNYQEKKQLKKDNAELFGKIEQLNQDITRNNQIIADNENNKRELENQSIERQEQINEQLKNNDCANQFVPVSVSNSLYKRAKSLRQSTDTGKFAQ
;
A
#
# COMPACT_ATOMS: atom_id res chain seq x y z
N MET A 1 49.84 -5.41 -56.03
CA MET A 1 48.39 -5.58 -55.82
C MET A 1 47.68 -4.33 -56.31
N SER A 2 46.67 -4.44 -57.19
CA SER A 2 45.98 -3.25 -57.73
C SER A 2 45.12 -2.58 -56.65
N LYS A 3 44.95 -1.25 -56.74
CA LYS A 3 44.17 -0.46 -55.77
C LYS A 3 42.74 -0.99 -55.57
N GLU A 4 42.13 -1.52 -56.64
CA GLU A 4 40.79 -2.12 -56.61
C GLU A 4 40.73 -3.39 -55.75
N LYS A 5 41.75 -4.25 -55.82
CA LYS A 5 41.86 -5.46 -54.98
C LYS A 5 42.01 -5.08 -53.49
N ALA A 6 42.77 -4.02 -53.20
CA ALA A 6 42.92 -3.52 -51.83
C ALA A 6 41.62 -2.93 -51.28
N LEU A 7 40.91 -2.13 -52.08
CA LEU A 7 39.61 -1.54 -51.71
C LEU A 7 38.56 -2.63 -51.43
N SER A 8 38.48 -3.64 -52.29
CA SER A 8 37.55 -4.76 -52.11
C SER A 8 37.80 -5.52 -50.81
N ILE A 9 39.06 -5.77 -50.45
CA ILE A 9 39.41 -6.46 -49.19
C ILE A 9 39.02 -5.61 -47.97
N VAL A 10 39.27 -4.30 -48.00
CA VAL A 10 38.90 -3.39 -46.91
C VAL A 10 37.38 -3.35 -46.70
N LEU A 11 36.60 -3.30 -47.79
CA LEU A 11 35.14 -3.32 -47.71
C LEU A 11 34.61 -4.63 -47.12
N ILE A 12 35.19 -5.77 -47.51
CA ILE A 12 34.80 -7.08 -46.95
C ILE A 12 35.07 -7.09 -45.44
N ILE A 13 36.25 -6.64 -45.00
CA ILE A 13 36.60 -6.58 -43.57
C ILE A 13 35.64 -5.66 -42.81
N ALA A 14 35.32 -4.48 -43.36
CA ALA A 14 34.39 -3.54 -42.73
C ALA A 14 32.98 -4.14 -42.56
N VAL A 15 32.48 -4.84 -43.58
CA VAL A 15 31.18 -5.54 -43.51
C VAL A 15 31.21 -6.65 -42.46
N PHE A 16 32.29 -7.44 -42.40
CA PHE A 16 32.44 -8.49 -41.37
C PHE A 16 32.46 -7.92 -39.96
N VAL A 17 33.22 -6.85 -39.72
CA VAL A 17 33.27 -6.19 -38.40
C VAL A 17 31.90 -5.65 -38.02
N PHE A 18 31.19 -5.03 -38.96
CA PHE A 18 29.83 -4.52 -38.72
C PHE A 18 28.85 -5.65 -38.41
N ALA A 19 28.90 -6.76 -39.16
CA ALA A 19 28.05 -7.92 -38.93
C ALA A 19 28.29 -8.56 -37.55
N VAL A 20 29.55 -8.67 -37.13
CA VAL A 20 29.91 -9.20 -35.80
C VAL A 20 29.42 -8.27 -34.69
N TYR A 21 29.64 -6.96 -34.83
CA TYR A 21 29.17 -5.96 -33.86
C TYR A 21 27.65 -5.98 -33.73
N PHE A 22 26.94 -5.97 -34.86
CA PHE A 22 25.48 -6.03 -34.88
C PHE A 22 24.96 -7.33 -34.28
N GLY A 23 25.56 -8.47 -34.65
CA GLY A 23 25.20 -9.78 -34.09
C GLY A 23 25.38 -9.86 -32.57
N TYR A 24 26.50 -9.32 -32.06
CA TYR A 24 26.77 -9.29 -30.63
C TYR A 24 25.78 -8.40 -29.86
N ASN A 25 25.53 -7.18 -30.34
CA ASN A 25 24.57 -6.27 -29.71
C ASN A 25 23.17 -6.87 -29.69
N ASN A 26 22.69 -7.42 -30.81
CA ASN A 26 21.38 -8.06 -30.87
C ASN A 26 21.26 -9.26 -29.91
N TYR A 27 22.33 -10.04 -29.76
CA TYR A 27 22.34 -11.15 -28.82
C TYR A 27 22.23 -10.68 -27.36
N GLN A 28 23.00 -9.67 -26.99
CA GLN A 28 22.98 -9.11 -25.64
C GLN A 28 21.63 -8.43 -25.34
N GLU A 29 21.09 -7.66 -26.29
CA GLU A 29 19.79 -7.00 -26.16
C GLU A 29 18.66 -8.04 -25.98
N LYS A 30 18.65 -9.10 -26.80
CA LYS A 30 17.69 -10.21 -26.62
C LYS A 30 17.82 -10.91 -25.27
N LYS A 31 19.04 -11.02 -24.74
CA LYS A 31 19.28 -11.62 -23.42
C LYS A 31 18.77 -10.71 -22.30
N GLN A 32 19.01 -9.40 -22.39
CA GLN A 32 18.50 -8.41 -21.44
C GLN A 32 16.98 -8.36 -21.47
N LEU A 33 16.36 -8.26 -22.65
CA LEU A 33 14.91 -8.27 -22.80
C LEU A 33 14.25 -9.50 -22.19
N LYS A 34 14.85 -10.68 -22.31
CA LYS A 34 14.34 -11.90 -21.64
C LYS A 34 14.41 -11.79 -20.13
N LYS A 35 15.49 -11.23 -19.59
CA LYS A 35 15.65 -11.04 -18.15
C LYS A 35 14.65 -10.02 -17.62
N ASP A 36 14.53 -8.88 -18.29
CA ASP A 36 13.63 -7.79 -17.88
C ASP A 36 12.17 -8.23 -17.96
N ASN A 37 11.79 -8.99 -19.01
CA ASN A 37 10.45 -9.58 -19.07
C ASN A 37 10.21 -10.55 -17.91
N ALA A 38 11.15 -11.43 -17.58
CA ALA A 38 11.00 -12.36 -16.47
C ALA A 38 10.86 -11.62 -15.12
N GLU A 39 11.66 -10.56 -14.92
CA GLU A 39 11.56 -9.71 -13.73
C GLU A 39 10.20 -8.99 -13.67
N LEU A 40 9.73 -8.45 -14.80
CA LEU A 40 8.46 -7.75 -14.88
C LEU A 40 7.28 -8.69 -14.61
N PHE A 41 7.30 -9.90 -15.16
CA PHE A 41 6.31 -10.93 -14.86
C PHE A 41 6.30 -11.28 -13.36
N GLY A 42 7.47 -11.45 -12.74
CA GLY A 42 7.55 -11.69 -11.30
C GLY A 42 6.97 -10.55 -10.47
N LYS A 43 7.25 -9.29 -10.83
CA LYS A 43 6.67 -8.11 -10.16
C LYS A 43 5.15 -8.03 -10.33
N ILE A 44 4.63 -8.36 -11.52
CA ILE A 44 3.20 -8.38 -11.79
C ILE A 44 2.51 -9.48 -10.96
N GLU A 45 3.10 -10.66 -10.88
CA GLU A 45 2.55 -11.77 -10.09
C GLU A 45 2.50 -11.41 -8.60
N GLN A 46 3.60 -10.87 -8.06
CA GLN A 46 3.65 -10.41 -6.68
C GLN A 46 2.61 -9.32 -6.41
N LEU A 47 2.50 -8.32 -7.30
CA LEU A 47 1.51 -7.26 -7.16
C LEU A 47 0.07 -7.81 -7.17
N ASN A 48 -0.22 -8.80 -8.01
CA ASN A 48 -1.54 -9.40 -8.07
C ASN A 48 -1.88 -10.20 -6.79
N GLN A 49 -0.89 -10.88 -6.21
CA GLN A 49 -1.04 -11.54 -4.91
C GLN A 49 -1.28 -10.53 -3.78
N ASP A 50 -0.53 -9.43 -3.77
CA ASP A 50 -0.69 -8.36 -2.78
C ASP A 50 -2.06 -7.68 -2.89
N ILE A 51 -2.54 -7.41 -4.11
CA ILE A 51 -3.89 -6.86 -4.36
C ILE A 51 -4.96 -7.83 -3.83
N THR A 52 -4.84 -9.11 -4.12
CA THR A 52 -5.80 -10.12 -3.65
C THR A 52 -5.85 -10.17 -2.13
N ARG A 53 -4.68 -10.19 -1.48
CA ARG A 53 -4.56 -10.18 -0.02
C ARG A 53 -5.15 -8.92 0.60
N ASN A 54 -4.84 -7.75 0.03
CA ASN A 54 -5.34 -6.48 0.54
C ASN A 54 -6.86 -6.38 0.40
N ASN A 55 -7.43 -6.86 -0.71
CA ASN A 55 -8.88 -6.89 -0.89
C ASN A 55 -9.59 -7.79 0.14
N GLN A 56 -8.99 -8.93 0.49
CA GLN A 56 -9.50 -9.79 1.57
C GLN A 56 -9.48 -9.06 2.91
N ILE A 57 -8.36 -8.41 3.25
CA ILE A 57 -8.23 -7.64 4.50
C ILE A 57 -9.26 -6.51 4.57
N ILE A 58 -9.52 -5.82 3.45
CA ILE A 58 -10.52 -4.74 3.38
C ILE A 58 -11.93 -5.30 3.65
N ALA A 59 -12.28 -6.42 3.02
CA ALA A 59 -13.58 -7.07 3.22
C ALA A 59 -13.76 -7.53 4.67
N ASP A 60 -12.75 -8.17 5.26
CA ASP A 60 -12.78 -8.62 6.65
C ASP A 60 -12.91 -7.43 7.63
N ASN A 61 -12.16 -6.35 7.37
CA ASN A 61 -12.24 -5.15 8.20
C ASN A 61 -13.61 -4.46 8.09
N GLU A 62 -14.23 -4.45 6.91
CA GLU A 62 -15.58 -3.90 6.76
C GLU A 62 -16.61 -4.71 7.54
N ASN A 63 -16.52 -6.04 7.52
CA ASN A 63 -17.38 -6.91 8.31
C ASN A 63 -17.17 -6.71 9.80
N ASN A 64 -15.91 -6.70 10.26
CA ASN A 64 -15.57 -6.47 11.67
C ASN A 64 -16.05 -5.10 12.16
N LYS A 65 -15.98 -4.08 11.31
CA LYS A 65 -16.51 -2.74 11.64
C LYS A 65 -18.01 -2.78 11.89
N ARG A 66 -18.77 -3.46 11.02
CA ARG A 66 -20.22 -3.61 11.20
C ARG A 66 -20.57 -4.38 12.47
N GLU A 67 -19.82 -5.45 12.76
CA GLU A 67 -20.02 -6.22 14.00
C GLU A 67 -19.75 -5.38 15.25
N LEU A 68 -18.63 -4.64 15.27
CA LEU A 68 -18.30 -3.75 16.37
C LEU A 68 -19.32 -2.62 16.55
N GLU A 69 -19.84 -2.07 15.45
CA GLU A 69 -20.91 -1.07 15.49
C GLU A 69 -22.19 -1.65 16.10
N ASN A 70 -22.61 -2.85 15.67
CA ASN A 70 -23.77 -3.54 16.24
C ASN A 70 -23.58 -3.82 17.75
N GLN A 71 -22.43 -4.36 18.15
CA GLN A 71 -22.12 -4.59 19.57
C GLN A 71 -22.06 -3.29 20.37
N SER A 72 -21.63 -2.19 19.76
CA SER A 72 -21.64 -0.87 20.40
C SER A 72 -23.05 -0.34 20.58
N ILE A 73 -23.95 -0.56 19.62
CA ILE A 73 -25.36 -0.16 19.73
C ILE A 73 -26.06 -1.01 20.78
N GLU A 74 -25.91 -2.33 20.73
CA GLU A 74 -26.52 -3.26 21.69
C GLU A 74 -26.12 -2.91 23.14
N ARG A 75 -24.82 -2.66 23.39
CA ARG A 75 -24.37 -2.26 24.73
C ARG A 75 -24.92 -0.91 25.16
N GLN A 76 -25.05 0.05 24.25
CA GLN A 76 -25.67 1.34 24.57
C GLN A 76 -27.15 1.19 24.91
N GLU A 77 -27.88 0.34 24.19
CA GLU A 77 -29.27 0.02 24.49
C GLU A 77 -29.40 -0.64 25.85
N GLN A 78 -28.57 -1.65 26.15
CA GLN A 78 -28.56 -2.32 27.46
C GLN A 78 -28.28 -1.34 28.62
N ILE A 79 -27.28 -0.46 28.46
CA ILE A 79 -27.00 0.59 29.45
C ILE A 79 -28.21 1.50 29.62
N ASN A 80 -28.81 1.94 28.51
CA ASN A 80 -29.95 2.85 28.55
C ASN A 80 -31.16 2.21 29.23
N GLU A 81 -31.42 0.92 28.99
CA GLU A 81 -32.46 0.17 29.69
C GLU A 81 -32.20 0.08 31.20
N GLN A 82 -30.96 -0.20 31.60
CA GLN A 82 -30.57 -0.26 33.02
C GLN A 82 -30.69 1.10 33.73
N LEU A 83 -30.42 2.19 33.02
CA LEU A 83 -30.46 3.54 33.58
C LEU A 83 -31.85 4.20 33.49
N LYS A 84 -32.76 3.68 32.67
CA LYS A 84 -34.09 4.26 32.38
C LYS A 84 -34.86 4.67 33.64
N ASN A 85 -34.81 3.84 34.69
CA ASN A 85 -35.54 4.07 35.94
C ASN A 85 -34.63 4.42 37.12
N ASN A 86 -33.36 4.80 36.86
CA ASN A 86 -32.43 5.16 37.92
C ASN A 86 -32.50 6.67 38.21
N ASP A 87 -32.97 7.03 39.40
CA ASP A 87 -33.17 8.43 39.80
C ASP A 87 -31.88 9.25 39.78
N CYS A 88 -30.74 8.65 40.13
CA CYS A 88 -29.44 9.32 40.11
C CYS A 88 -28.97 9.57 38.65
N ALA A 89 -29.18 8.62 37.75
CA ALA A 89 -28.82 8.75 36.34
C ALA A 89 -29.73 9.74 35.59
N ASN A 90 -30.99 9.88 36.02
CA ASN A 90 -31.97 10.80 35.44
C ASN A 90 -31.89 12.23 36.02
N GLN A 91 -31.08 12.46 37.06
CA GLN A 91 -30.87 13.78 37.61
C GLN A 91 -30.01 14.66 36.70
N PHE A 92 -30.37 15.95 36.65
CA PHE A 92 -29.59 16.94 35.92
C PHE A 92 -28.18 17.06 36.50
N VAL A 93 -27.17 16.77 35.67
CA VAL A 93 -25.77 17.00 36.04
C VAL A 93 -25.47 18.50 35.94
N PRO A 94 -25.03 19.17 37.02
CA PRO A 94 -24.69 20.58 36.98
C PRO A 94 -23.64 20.90 35.92
N VAL A 95 -23.83 22.04 35.23
CA VAL A 95 -22.98 22.48 34.10
C VAL A 95 -21.49 22.59 34.47
N SER A 96 -21.18 22.94 35.72
CA SER A 96 -19.80 23.01 36.21
C SER A 96 -19.10 21.64 36.21
N VAL A 97 -19.82 20.58 36.60
CA VAL A 97 -19.30 19.21 36.66
C VAL A 97 -19.17 18.65 35.24
N SER A 98 -20.19 18.80 34.39
CA SER A 98 -20.13 18.32 33.01
C SER A 98 -19.03 19.00 32.21
N ASN A 99 -18.80 20.30 32.40
CA ASN A 99 -17.67 21.01 31.80
C ASN A 99 -16.31 20.50 32.28
N SER A 100 -16.18 20.16 33.57
CA SER A 100 -14.96 19.56 34.11
C SER A 100 -14.67 18.20 33.47
N LEU A 101 -15.69 17.34 33.39
CA LEU A 101 -15.60 16.04 32.73
C LEU A 101 -15.25 16.16 31.24
N TYR A 102 -15.88 17.09 30.53
CA TYR A 102 -15.58 17.37 29.13
C TYR A 102 -14.13 17.80 28.93
N LYS A 103 -13.62 18.74 29.75
CA LYS A 103 -12.23 19.19 29.68
C LYS A 103 -11.25 18.04 29.90
N ARG A 104 -11.53 17.17 30.87
CA ARG A 104 -10.71 15.97 31.13
C ARG A 104 -10.74 14.98 29.96
N ALA A 105 -11.92 14.73 29.38
CA ALA A 105 -12.02 13.86 28.21
C ALA A 105 -11.26 14.43 27.00
N LYS A 106 -11.31 15.75 26.81
CA LYS A 106 -10.57 16.46 25.75
C LYS A 106 -9.05 16.37 25.96
N SER A 107 -8.57 16.57 27.19
CA SER A 107 -7.13 16.50 27.47
C SER A 107 -6.57 15.09 27.26
N LEU A 108 -7.32 14.04 27.60
CA LEU A 108 -6.90 12.65 27.33
C LEU A 108 -6.72 12.40 25.84
N ARG A 109 -7.66 12.85 25.00
CA ARG A 109 -7.57 12.72 23.53
C ARG A 109 -6.37 13.50 22.97
N GLN A 110 -6.20 14.75 23.40
CA GLN A 110 -5.08 15.59 22.93
C GLN A 110 -3.71 15.09 23.40
N SER A 111 -3.61 14.54 24.61
CA SER A 111 -2.36 13.94 25.12
C SER A 111 -1.90 12.72 24.32
N THR A 112 -2.81 12.10 23.56
CA THR A 112 -2.51 10.92 22.74
C THR A 112 -1.99 11.30 21.35
N ASP A 113 -2.33 12.50 20.84
CA ASP A 113 -1.87 13.01 19.53
C ASP A 113 -0.41 13.47 19.52
N THR A 114 0.17 13.82 20.68
CA THR A 114 1.57 14.25 20.78
C THR A 114 2.60 13.12 20.72
N GLY A 115 2.16 11.85 20.66
CA GLY A 115 3.06 10.68 20.71
C GLY A 115 3.45 10.05 19.37
N LYS A 116 2.92 10.51 18.22
CA LYS A 116 3.09 9.81 16.92
C LYS A 116 3.91 10.52 15.84
N PHE A 117 4.53 11.66 16.12
CA PHE A 117 5.37 12.37 15.14
C PHE A 117 6.84 12.57 15.57
N ALA A 118 7.30 11.84 16.58
CA ALA A 118 8.70 11.82 16.97
C ALA A 118 9.32 10.44 16.70
N GLN A 119 9.46 10.09 15.42
CA GLN A 119 10.50 9.16 14.98
C GLN A 119 10.85 9.40 13.51
#